data_AF-A0A7S3E173-F1
#
_entry.id   AF-A0A7S3E173-F1
#
_cell.length_a   1.000
_cell.length_b   1.000
_cell.length_c   1.000
_cell.angle_alpha   90.00
_cell.angle_beta   90.00
_cell.angle_gamma   90.00
#
_symmetry.space_group_name_H-M   'P 1'
#
loop_
_entity.id
_entity.type
_entity.pdbx_description
1 polymer ?
#
loop_
_entity_poly.entity_id
_entity_poly.type
_entity_poly.pdbx_seq_one_letter_code
_entity_poly.pdbx_strand_id
1 'polypeptide(L)'
;VVQVSPQERGYHIFYQLCKGATEAQRETLHLQSLQVSDFKYLSSSVFDIEGVDDAEDFETTQRAMSLIGISRDDQLDVMRVVSSILHIGNITFGDALESDSA
;
A
#
# COMPACT_ATOMS: atom_id res chain seq x y z
N VAL A 1 -0.12 10.35 7.17
CA VAL A 1 -0.36 8.88 7.08
C VAL A 1 -1.68 8.48 7.72
N VAL A 2 -1.99 8.93 8.96
CA VAL A 2 -3.16 8.44 9.70
C VAL A 2 -4.50 9.07 9.26
N GLN A 3 -4.47 10.27 8.67
CA GLN A 3 -5.61 10.84 7.94
C GLN A 3 -5.05 11.76 6.84
N VAL A 4 -5.59 11.63 5.63
CA VAL A 4 -5.31 12.55 4.52
C VAL A 4 -6.52 13.44 4.34
N SER A 5 -6.31 14.74 4.12
CA SER A 5 -7.39 15.68 3.81
C SER A 5 -8.14 15.20 2.55
N PRO A 6 -9.47 15.36 2.42
CA PRO A 6 -10.24 14.81 1.29
C PRO A 6 -9.80 15.26 -0.11
N GLN A 7 -8.99 16.32 -0.20
CA GLN A 7 -8.50 16.92 -1.45
C GLN A 7 -7.02 16.65 -1.69
N GLU A 8 -6.34 15.98 -0.76
CA GLU A 8 -4.93 15.65 -0.86
C GLU A 8 -4.76 14.16 -1.16
N ARG A 9 -3.70 13.83 -1.91
CA ARG A 9 -3.30 12.45 -2.13
C ARG A 9 -2.34 12.04 -1.02
N GLY A 10 -2.49 10.81 -0.52
CA GLY A 10 -1.50 10.20 0.36
C GLY A 10 -0.13 10.02 -0.33
N TYR A 11 0.82 9.38 0.34
CA TYR A 11 2.12 9.09 -0.26
C TYR A 11 2.00 8.22 -1.53
N HIS A 12 2.62 8.66 -2.62
CA HIS A 12 2.51 8.03 -3.94
C HIS A 12 2.87 6.54 -3.94
N ILE A 13 3.86 6.13 -3.14
CA ILE A 13 4.33 4.75 -3.10
C ILE A 13 3.23 3.74 -2.77
N PHE A 14 2.19 4.14 -2.02
CA PHE A 14 1.07 3.24 -1.72
C PHE A 14 0.26 2.89 -2.97
N TYR A 15 -0.05 3.88 -3.81
CA TYR A 15 -0.80 3.69 -5.06
C TYR A 15 0.07 3.00 -6.11
N GLN A 16 1.34 3.40 -6.21
CA GLN A 16 2.34 2.77 -7.07
C GLN A 16 2.49 1.28 -6.74
N LEU A 17 2.60 0.92 -5.46
CA LEU A 17 2.66 -0.49 -5.05
C LEU A 17 1.35 -1.23 -5.40
N CYS A 18 0.19 -0.64 -5.11
CA CYS A 18 -1.10 -1.28 -5.37
C CYS A 18 -1.39 -1.52 -6.86
N LYS A 19 -0.92 -0.62 -7.74
CA LYS A 19 -1.20 -0.67 -9.18
C LYS A 19 -0.05 -1.26 -10.01
N GLY A 20 1.19 -1.13 -9.55
CA GLY A 20 2.40 -1.53 -10.27
C GLY A 20 3.04 -2.84 -9.80
N ALA A 21 2.66 -3.41 -8.65
CA ALA A 21 3.20 -4.68 -8.20
C ALA A 21 2.83 -5.82 -9.16
N THR A 22 3.82 -6.61 -9.56
CA THR A 22 3.63 -7.84 -10.35
C THR A 22 2.80 -8.87 -9.56
N GLU A 23 2.19 -9.84 -10.23
CA GLU A 23 1.40 -10.89 -9.57
C GLU A 23 2.20 -11.65 -8.49
N ALA A 24 3.46 -11.99 -8.78
CA ALA A 24 4.35 -12.65 -7.82
C ALA A 24 4.68 -11.75 -6.60
N GLN A 25 4.87 -10.44 -6.81
CA GLN A 25 5.05 -9.50 -5.71
C GLN A 25 3.76 -9.36 -4.89
N ARG A 26 2.60 -9.28 -5.55
CA ARG A 26 1.30 -9.23 -4.86
C ARG A 26 1.08 -10.48 -4.02
N GLU A 27 1.47 -11.65 -4.51
CA GLU A 27 1.42 -12.88 -3.73
C GLU A 27 2.31 -12.82 -2.49
N THR A 28 3.57 -12.43 -2.69
CA THR A 28 4.57 -12.32 -1.61
C THR A 28 4.20 -11.27 -0.56
N LEU A 29 3.49 -10.21 -0.97
CA LEU A 29 3.10 -9.08 -0.13
C LEU A 29 1.66 -9.18 0.39
N HIS A 30 0.94 -10.29 0.11
CA HIS A 30 -0.45 -10.51 0.51
C HIS A 30 -1.45 -9.47 -0.03
N LEU A 31 -1.27 -9.04 -1.28
CA LEU A 31 -2.08 -8.03 -1.97
C LEU A 31 -3.01 -8.61 -3.06
N GLN A 32 -3.05 -9.93 -3.28
CA GLN A 32 -3.65 -10.55 -4.48
C GLN A 32 -5.07 -10.03 -4.83
N SER A 33 -5.93 -9.87 -3.82
CA SER A 33 -7.32 -9.42 -4.00
C SER A 33 -7.59 -7.99 -3.53
N LEU A 34 -6.56 -7.25 -3.11
CA LEU A 34 -6.71 -5.93 -2.53
C LEU A 34 -6.44 -4.84 -3.57
N GLN A 35 -7.38 -3.92 -3.70
CA GLN A 35 -7.30 -2.69 -4.46
C GLN A 35 -7.02 -1.50 -3.54
N VAL A 36 -6.67 -0.35 -4.13
CA VAL A 36 -6.43 0.89 -3.38
C VAL A 36 -7.60 1.23 -2.43
N SER A 37 -8.83 0.99 -2.88
CA SER A 37 -10.06 1.24 -2.11
C SER A 37 -10.24 0.35 -0.88
N ASP A 38 -9.57 -0.81 -0.83
CA ASP A 38 -9.68 -1.76 0.28
C ASP A 38 -8.80 -1.37 1.48
N PHE A 39 -7.95 -0.36 1.32
CA PHE A 39 -7.10 0.15 2.38
C PHE A 39 -7.69 1.39 3.03
N LYS A 40 -8.01 1.30 4.32
CA LYS A 40 -8.61 2.39 5.11
C LYS A 40 -7.77 3.65 5.15
N TYR A 41 -6.44 3.53 5.12
CA TYR A 41 -5.54 4.70 5.03
C TYR A 41 -5.60 5.43 3.69
N LEU A 42 -6.11 4.77 2.65
CA LEU A 42 -6.23 5.35 1.31
C LEU A 42 -7.68 5.68 0.96
N SER A 43 -8.68 5.08 1.61
CA SER A 43 -10.09 5.11 1.18
C SER A 43 -10.72 6.51 1.08
N SER A 44 -10.16 7.52 1.74
CA SER A 44 -10.63 8.92 1.66
C SER A 44 -9.77 9.80 0.74
N SER A 45 -8.83 9.21 0.00
CA SER A 45 -7.90 9.91 -0.89
C SER A 45 -8.36 9.87 -2.34
N VAL A 46 -7.85 10.80 -3.14
CA VAL A 46 -7.86 10.70 -4.60
C VAL A 46 -7.04 9.47 -5.04
N PHE A 47 -7.65 8.55 -5.78
CA PHE A 47 -7.03 7.30 -6.24
C PHE A 47 -6.26 7.47 -7.55
N ASP A 48 -6.80 8.28 -8.46
CA ASP A 48 -6.29 8.53 -9.80
C ASP A 48 -6.08 10.03 -10.00
N ILE A 49 -4.93 10.39 -10.57
CA ILE A 49 -4.62 11.75 -10.99
C ILE A 49 -4.50 11.75 -12.50
N GLU A 50 -5.14 12.72 -13.16
CA GLU A 50 -5.01 12.88 -14.62
C GLU A 50 -3.55 13.05 -15.03
N GLY A 51 -3.10 12.24 -16.00
CA GLY A 51 -1.73 12.27 -16.51
C GLY A 51 -0.69 11.53 -15.65
N VAL A 52 -1.11 10.82 -14.59
CA VAL A 52 -0.21 10.00 -13.76
C VAL A 52 -0.47 8.52 -13.99
N ASP A 53 0.58 7.78 -14.34
CA ASP A 53 0.57 6.31 -14.39
C ASP A 53 1.35 5.76 -13.20
N ASP A 54 0.62 5.38 -12.14
CA ASP A 54 1.24 4.85 -10.92
C ASP A 54 1.99 3.53 -11.15
N ALA A 55 1.61 2.74 -12.16
CA ALA A 55 2.30 1.48 -12.46
C ALA A 55 3.65 1.75 -13.14
N GLU A 56 3.69 2.67 -14.11
CA GLU A 56 4.94 3.12 -14.72
C GLU A 56 5.88 3.78 -13.68
N ASP A 57 5.32 4.62 -12.80
CA ASP A 57 6.09 5.26 -11.73
C ASP A 57 6.66 4.25 -10.73
N PHE A 58 5.94 3.15 -10.46
CA PHE A 58 6.43 2.08 -9.61
C PHE A 58 7.66 1.39 -10.21
N GLU A 59 7.62 1.08 -11.51
CA GLU A 59 8.77 0.53 -12.22
C GLU A 59 9.95 1.50 -12.23
N THR A 60 9.68 2.78 -12.46
CA THR A 60 10.70 3.84 -12.44
C THR A 60 11.36 3.94 -11.06
N THR A 61 10.58 3.84 -9.99
CA THR A 61 11.08 3.83 -8.61
C THR A 61 11.98 2.62 -8.33
N GLN A 62 11.56 1.40 -8.71
CA GLN A 62 12.38 0.19 -8.55
C GLN A 62 13.68 0.27 -9.37
N ARG A 63 13.62 0.82 -10.60
CA ARG A 63 14.80 1.09 -11.42
C ARG A 63 15.74 2.07 -10.73
N ALA A 64 15.22 3.16 -10.17
CA ALA A 64 16.02 4.14 -9.43
C ALA A 64 16.69 3.53 -8.20
N MET A 65 15.99 2.70 -7.42
CA MET A 65 16.56 1.96 -6.29
C MET A 65 17.71 1.05 -6.73
N SER A 66 17.54 0.36 -7.86
CA SER A 66 18.59 -0.49 -8.45
C SER A 66 19.83 0.32 -8.87
N LEU A 67 19.63 1.50 -9.46
CA LEU A 67 20.72 2.38 -9.91
C LEU A 67 21.59 2.89 -8.76
N ILE A 68 21.00 3.12 -7.59
CA ILE A 68 21.74 3.55 -6.39
C ILE A 68 22.28 2.37 -5.56
N GLY A 69 22.18 1.14 -6.08
CA GLY A 69 22.79 -0.05 -5.49
C GLY A 69 21.94 -0.81 -4.48
N ILE A 70 20.63 -0.54 -4.40
CA ILE A 70 19.73 -1.34 -3.55
C ILE A 70 19.38 -2.63 -4.27
N SER A 71 19.64 -3.77 -3.64
CA SER A 71 19.39 -5.09 -4.23
C SER A 71 17.89 -5.34 -4.45
N ARG A 72 17.55 -6.33 -5.30
CA ARG A 72 16.15 -6.74 -5.50
C ARG A 72 15.51 -7.26 -4.21
N ASP A 73 16.29 -7.94 -3.37
CA ASP A 73 15.83 -8.47 -2.08
C ASP A 73 15.56 -7.34 -1.10
N ASP A 74 16.46 -6.35 -1.00
CA ASP A 74 16.26 -5.17 -0.15
C ASP A 74 15.07 -4.32 -0.65
N GLN A 75 14.90 -4.18 -1.97
CA GLN A 75 13.72 -3.51 -2.54
C GLN A 75 12.44 -4.22 -2.11
N LEU A 76 12.41 -5.55 -2.16
CA LEU A 76 11.27 -6.33 -1.69
C LEU A 76 11.03 -6.13 -0.19
N ASP A 77 12.08 -6.05 0.63
CA ASP A 77 11.97 -5.74 2.06
C ASP A 77 11.38 -4.35 2.32
N VAL A 78 11.77 -3.34 1.54
CA VAL A 78 11.14 -2.02 1.59
C VAL A 78 9.64 -2.12 1.25
N MET A 79 9.29 -2.87 0.20
CA MET A 79 7.88 -3.09 -0.17
C MET A 79 7.09 -3.89 0.87
N ARG A 80 7.73 -4.81 1.60
CA ARG A 80 7.15 -5.51 2.75
C ARG A 80 6.78 -4.53 3.86
N VAL A 81 7.63 -3.56 4.16
CA VAL A 81 7.31 -2.52 5.15
C VAL A 81 6.14 -1.65 4.66
N VAL A 82 6.15 -1.23 3.40
CA VAL A 82 5.07 -0.40 2.82
C VAL A 82 3.73 -1.12 2.84
N SER A 83 3.67 -2.38 2.39
CA SER A 83 2.44 -3.20 2.44
C SER A 83 1.97 -3.45 3.87
N SER A 84 2.90 -3.69 4.80
CA SER A 84 2.57 -3.86 6.23
C SER A 84 1.85 -2.64 6.80
N ILE A 85 2.29 -1.42 6.47
CA ILE A 85 1.62 -0.18 6.90
C ILE A 85 0.17 -0.11 6.39
N LEU A 86 -0.06 -0.51 5.13
CA LEU A 86 -1.40 -0.56 4.56
C LEU A 86 -2.30 -1.57 5.28
N HIS A 87 -1.79 -2.77 5.54
CA HIS A 87 -2.53 -3.80 6.29
C HIS A 87 -2.85 -3.39 7.72
N ILE A 88 -1.92 -2.73 8.42
CA ILE A 88 -2.13 -2.21 9.78
C ILE A 88 -3.31 -1.23 9.80
N GLY A 89 -3.47 -0.41 8.76
CA GLY A 89 -4.60 0.52 8.65
C GLY A 89 -5.97 -0.15 8.61
N ASN A 90 -6.03 -1.41 8.19
CA ASN A 90 -7.26 -2.19 8.12
C ASN A 90 -7.60 -2.92 9.42
N ILE A 91 -6.73 -2.90 10.43
CA ILE A 91 -7.01 -3.48 11.74
C ILE A 91 -8.14 -2.69 12.40
N THR A 92 -9.20 -3.39 12.78
CA THR A 92 -10.29 -2.87 13.60
C THR A 92 -10.28 -3.54 14.96
N PHE A 93 -10.57 -2.78 16.00
CA PHE A 93 -10.74 -3.29 17.35
C PHE A 93 -12.23 -3.39 17.61
N GLY A 94 -12.71 -4.59 17.96
CA GLY A 94 -14.06 -4.75 18.47
C GLY A 94 -14.11 -4.38 19.95
N ASP A 95 -15.25 -3.83 20.40
CA ASP A 95 -15.51 -3.72 21.83
C ASP A 95 -15.62 -5.13 22.41
N ALA A 96 -14.80 -5.46 23.40
CA ALA A 96 -14.94 -6.68 24.17
C ALA A 96 -16.20 -6.55 25.05
N LEU A 97 -17.38 -6.79 24.48
CA LEU A 97 -18.55 -7.11 25.28
C LEU A 97 -18.37 -8.54 25.75
N GLU A 98 -17.88 -8.66 26.99
CA GLU A 98 -17.82 -9.90 27.74
C GLU A 98 -19.19 -10.58 27.71
N SER A 99 -19.32 -11.59 26.87
CA SER A 99 -20.34 -12.61 26.99
C SER A 99 -19.95 -13.54 28.13
N ASP A 100 -19.96 -13.02 29.35
CA ASP A 100 -19.98 -13.85 30.56
C ASP A 100 -21.29 -13.56 31.29
N SER A 101 -22.33 -14.21 30.79
CA SER A 101 -23.60 -14.40 31.50
C SER A 101 -24.10 -15.79 31.15
N ALA A 102 -23.45 -16.77 31.80
CA ALA A 102 -23.98 -18.12 32.00
C ALA A 102 -24.92 -18.15 33.22
#